data_AF-A0A068QY25-F1
#
_entry.id   AF-A0A068QY25-F1
#
_cell.length_a   1.000
_cell.length_b   1.000
_cell.length_c   1.000
_cell.angle_alpha   90.00
_cell.angle_beta   90.00
_cell.angle_gamma   90.00
#
_symmetry.space_group_name_H-M   'P 1'
#
loop_
_entity.id
_entity.type
_entity.pdbx_description
1 polymer ?
#
loop_
_entity_poly.entity_id
_entity_poly.type
_entity_poly.pdbx_seq_one_letter_code
_entity_poly.pdbx_strand_id
1 'polypeptide(L)'
;MLHLSSVIEGQESTFYPIPATTPVYTIGSNIISLDYLRWPDIDGFESGDLISDGDDHFWVKLTKYDNAQEGDIIVFYIGTQRTEHTLVIQDPDKDLGHYNIKLPYDMFPRGKFVLFKYIVILKNGTIEVSIPKPLTYQGGANPKPDPDVVRDYYPCIVYTSLGPALGESVPAGTYVNYDNLKYYPNSSEPAGSRTGLNIAIMQ
;
A
#
# COMPACT_ATOMS: atom_id res chain seq x y z
N MET A 1 -15.93 26.66 17.85
CA MET A 1 -16.94 25.80 18.50
C MET A 1 -17.08 24.56 17.64
N LEU A 2 -16.50 23.43 18.07
CA LEU A 2 -16.60 22.16 17.35
C LEU A 2 -17.96 21.52 17.68
N HIS A 3 -18.73 21.18 16.66
CA HIS A 3 -19.98 20.45 16.78
C HIS A 3 -19.69 18.97 16.58
N LEU A 4 -19.95 18.15 17.59
CA LEU A 4 -19.94 16.70 17.47
C LEU A 4 -21.27 16.31 16.81
N SER A 5 -21.26 16.02 15.51
CA SER A 5 -22.43 15.58 14.77
C SER A 5 -22.14 14.21 14.17
N SER A 6 -22.46 13.14 14.89
CA SER A 6 -22.48 11.78 14.33
C SER A 6 -23.93 11.39 14.01
N VAL A 7 -24.42 11.79 12.84
CA VAL A 7 -25.60 11.20 12.22
C VAL A 7 -25.25 10.98 10.75
N ILE A 8 -25.20 9.72 10.32
CA ILE A 8 -25.07 9.39 8.89
C ILE A 8 -26.47 9.54 8.29
N GLU A 9 -26.65 10.57 7.45
CA GLU A 9 -27.90 10.78 6.72
C GLU A 9 -27.98 9.81 5.53
N GLY A 10 -28.96 8.90 5.58
CA GLY A 10 -29.33 8.08 4.44
C GLY A 10 -29.87 6.70 4.83
N GLN A 11 -31.15 6.63 5.21
CA GLN A 11 -32.11 5.57 4.81
C GLN A 11 -33.38 5.64 5.67
N GLU A 12 -34.54 5.65 4.99
CA GLU A 12 -35.91 5.31 5.40
C GLU A 12 -36.39 5.66 6.84
N SER A 13 -37.55 6.34 6.90
CA SER A 13 -38.19 6.95 8.08
C SER A 13 -38.60 6.02 9.24
N THR A 14 -38.11 4.78 9.29
CA THR A 14 -38.51 3.76 10.29
C THR A 14 -37.36 3.12 11.08
N PHE A 15 -36.10 3.51 10.85
CA PHE A 15 -34.97 2.96 11.61
C PHE A 15 -34.56 3.87 12.77
N TYR A 16 -34.58 3.33 13.99
CA TYR A 16 -33.93 3.96 15.14
C TYR A 16 -32.43 4.14 14.83
N PRO A 17 -31.84 5.33 15.07
CA PRO A 17 -30.41 5.55 14.82
C PRO A 17 -29.62 4.58 15.70
N ILE A 18 -28.91 3.64 15.06
CA ILE A 18 -27.97 2.77 15.75
C ILE A 18 -26.74 3.62 16.02
N PRO A 19 -26.34 3.81 17.29
CA PRO A 19 -25.11 4.52 17.62
C PRO A 19 -23.93 3.82 16.95
N ALA A 20 -23.07 4.58 16.28
CA ALA A 20 -21.83 4.02 15.76
C ALA A 20 -21.02 3.41 16.92
N THR A 21 -20.61 2.16 16.78
CA THR A 21 -19.74 1.49 17.75
C THR A 21 -18.32 2.06 17.76
N THR A 22 -17.99 2.89 16.76
CA THR A 22 -16.71 3.57 16.60
C THR A 22 -16.93 5.08 16.41
N PRO A 23 -16.16 5.94 17.08
CA PRO A 23 -16.27 7.38 16.89
C PRO A 23 -15.90 7.78 15.46
N VAL A 24 -16.69 8.69 14.88
CA VAL A 24 -16.46 9.29 13.56
C VAL A 24 -15.93 10.71 13.76
N TYR A 25 -14.75 11.01 13.19
CA TYR A 25 -14.15 12.33 13.26
C TYR A 25 -14.14 12.99 11.88
N THR A 26 -14.67 14.21 11.79
CA THR A 26 -14.53 15.07 10.61
C THR A 26 -13.37 16.03 10.81
N ILE A 27 -12.31 15.86 10.02
CA ILE A 27 -11.13 16.74 10.06
C ILE A 27 -11.36 17.87 9.05
N GLY A 28 -11.47 19.11 9.53
CA GLY A 28 -11.58 20.29 8.68
C GLY A 28 -10.30 20.57 7.87
N SER A 29 -10.42 21.25 6.73
CA SER A 29 -9.30 21.51 5.81
C SER A 29 -8.26 22.50 6.34
N ASN A 30 -8.59 23.30 7.35
CA ASN A 30 -7.72 24.32 7.95
C ASN A 30 -7.37 23.93 9.39
N ILE A 31 -6.42 23.01 9.55
CA ILE A 31 -5.91 22.63 10.88
C ILE A 31 -4.83 23.64 11.26
N ILE A 32 -5.11 24.47 12.27
CA ILE A 32 -4.14 25.40 12.87
C ILE A 32 -3.81 24.84 14.25
N SER A 33 -2.60 24.29 14.40
CA SER A 33 -2.09 23.86 15.71
C SER A 33 -1.34 25.02 16.36
N LEU A 34 -1.58 25.27 17.64
CA LEU A 34 -0.83 26.26 18.42
C LEU A 34 0.54 25.70 18.84
N ASP A 35 0.62 24.39 19.06
CA ASP A 35 1.83 23.67 19.39
C ASP A 35 2.12 22.62 18.32
N TYR A 36 3.36 22.59 17.82
CA TYR A 36 3.76 21.63 16.80
C TYR A 36 4.38 20.40 17.43
N LEU A 37 3.84 19.24 17.10
CA LEU A 37 4.44 17.96 17.45
C LEU A 37 5.74 17.75 16.67
N ARG A 38 6.66 16.98 17.25
CA ARG A 38 7.92 16.63 16.56
C ARG A 38 7.62 15.82 15.30
N TRP A 39 8.43 16.01 14.27
CA TRP A 39 8.31 15.26 13.02
C TRP A 39 8.39 13.74 13.24
N PRO A 40 7.75 12.94 12.37
CA PRO A 40 7.88 11.49 12.43
C PRO A 40 9.32 11.09 12.11
N ASP A 41 9.87 10.16 12.87
CA ASP A 41 11.23 9.65 12.68
C ASP A 41 11.18 8.28 12.03
N ILE A 42 11.95 8.06 10.97
CA ILE A 42 11.96 6.80 10.21
C ILE A 42 13.33 6.17 10.46
N ASP A 43 13.35 4.90 10.85
CA ASP A 43 14.59 4.21 11.17
C ASP A 43 15.53 4.17 9.95
N GLY A 44 16.82 4.39 10.18
CA GLY A 44 17.82 4.49 9.13
C GLY A 44 17.69 5.70 8.19
N PHE A 45 16.77 6.65 8.44
CA PHE A 45 16.54 7.81 7.57
C PHE A 45 16.66 9.16 8.29
N GLU A 46 17.71 9.91 7.95
CA GLU A 46 17.91 11.28 8.44
C GLU A 46 17.27 12.34 7.53
N SER A 47 17.65 12.36 6.24
CA SER A 47 17.17 13.35 5.27
C SER A 47 17.38 12.92 3.82
N GLY A 48 16.68 13.56 2.89
CA GLY A 48 16.86 13.37 1.44
C GLY A 48 16.14 12.13 0.91
N ASP A 49 16.91 11.19 0.38
CA ASP A 49 16.38 9.98 -0.25
C ASP A 49 16.10 8.89 0.79
N LEU A 50 14.84 8.48 0.86
CA LEU A 50 14.40 7.32 1.63
C LEU A 50 14.52 6.08 0.74
N ILE A 51 15.23 5.06 1.23
CA ILE A 51 15.50 3.81 0.52
C ILE A 51 15.02 2.65 1.39
N SER A 52 14.26 1.73 0.82
CA SER A 52 13.92 0.46 1.51
C SER A 52 15.12 -0.49 1.46
N ASP A 53 15.40 -1.14 2.58
CA ASP A 53 16.43 -2.18 2.73
C ASP A 53 15.97 -3.56 2.21
N GLY A 54 14.78 -3.63 1.63
CA GLY A 54 14.13 -4.85 1.14
C GLY A 54 12.99 -5.33 2.02
N ASP A 55 12.75 -4.68 3.17
CA ASP A 55 11.54 -4.87 3.97
C ASP A 55 10.33 -4.18 3.31
N ASP A 56 9.14 -4.71 3.57
CA ASP A 56 7.88 -4.20 3.03
C ASP A 56 7.31 -2.98 3.79
N HIS A 57 7.96 -2.63 4.90
CA HIS A 57 7.59 -1.53 5.76
C HIS A 57 8.80 -0.71 6.21
N PHE A 58 8.51 0.52 6.61
CA PHE A 58 9.40 1.36 7.37
C PHE A 58 9.00 1.34 8.84
N TRP A 59 10.01 1.25 9.69
CA TRP A 59 9.84 1.42 11.12
C TRP A 59 9.85 2.90 11.49
N VAL A 60 8.77 3.35 12.10
CA VAL A 60 8.56 4.74 12.46
C VAL A 60 8.47 4.89 13.96
N LYS A 61 9.09 5.97 14.46
CA LYS A 61 9.03 6.43 15.83
C LYS A 61 8.37 7.79 15.86
N LEU A 62 7.36 7.92 16.72
CA LEU A 62 6.77 9.20 17.08
C LEU A 62 7.27 9.62 18.45
N THR A 63 7.68 10.87 18.59
CA THR A 63 8.15 11.36 19.90
C THR A 63 6.96 11.44 20.85
N LYS A 64 7.18 11.04 22.11
CA LYS A 64 6.16 11.21 23.14
C LYS A 64 5.78 12.68 23.26
N TYR A 65 4.48 12.94 23.30
CA TYR A 65 3.91 14.28 23.40
C TYR A 65 3.18 14.45 24.74
N ASP A 66 2.93 15.70 25.09
CA ASP A 66 2.32 16.04 26.37
C ASP A 66 0.88 15.52 26.43
N ASN A 67 0.50 14.99 27.59
CA ASN A 67 -0.83 14.41 27.84
C ASN A 67 -1.22 13.24 26.92
N ALA A 68 -0.25 12.60 26.25
CA ALA A 68 -0.49 11.38 25.50
C ALA A 68 -1.20 10.34 26.37
N GLN A 69 -2.30 9.80 25.86
CA GLN A 69 -3.15 8.86 26.59
C GLN A 69 -3.65 7.74 25.68
N GLU A 70 -4.04 6.63 26.31
CA GLU A 70 -4.76 5.56 25.63
C GLU A 70 -5.99 6.13 24.92
N GLY A 71 -6.21 5.72 23.67
CA GLY A 71 -7.33 6.09 22.81
C GLY A 71 -7.11 7.35 21.97
N ASP A 72 -5.97 8.03 22.08
CA ASP A 72 -5.59 9.06 21.10
C ASP A 72 -5.37 8.43 19.72
N ILE A 73 -5.75 9.14 18.67
CA ILE A 73 -5.71 8.63 17.29
C ILE A 73 -4.68 9.37 16.49
N ILE A 74 -3.77 8.64 15.85
CA ILE A 74 -2.76 9.16 14.95
C ILE A 74 -3.18 8.91 13.52
N VAL A 75 -3.13 9.96 12.71
CA VAL A 75 -3.46 9.90 11.28
C VAL A 75 -2.28 10.41 10.48
N PHE A 76 -1.78 9.59 9.56
CA PHE A 76 -0.62 9.93 8.73
C PHE A 76 -1.03 10.62 7.43
N TYR A 77 -0.17 11.53 6.97
CA TYR A 77 -0.34 12.34 5.77
C TYR A 77 0.92 12.37 4.92
N ILE A 78 0.72 12.36 3.61
CA ILE A 78 1.76 12.57 2.60
C ILE A 78 1.37 13.79 1.78
N GLY A 79 2.12 14.87 1.97
CA GLY A 79 1.73 16.20 1.50
C GLY A 79 0.42 16.65 2.16
N THR A 80 -0.62 16.78 1.36
CA THR A 80 -1.98 17.15 1.80
C THR A 80 -2.94 15.97 1.88
N GLN A 81 -2.51 14.78 1.44
CA GLN A 81 -3.37 13.61 1.36
C GLN A 81 -3.30 12.81 2.65
N ARG A 82 -4.48 12.51 3.22
CA ARG A 82 -4.62 11.57 4.32
C ARG A 82 -4.35 10.17 3.80
N THR A 83 -3.56 9.40 4.53
CA THR A 83 -3.34 7.99 4.24
C THR A 83 -4.43 7.13 4.86
N GLU A 84 -4.51 5.86 4.49
CA GLU A 84 -5.43 4.90 5.11
C GLU A 84 -4.90 4.40 6.47
N HIS A 85 -3.62 4.61 6.74
CA HIS A 85 -2.98 4.18 7.97
C HIS A 85 -3.33 5.13 9.11
N THR A 86 -3.95 4.54 10.14
CA THR A 86 -4.24 5.19 11.40
C THR A 86 -3.76 4.29 12.53
N LEU A 87 -3.36 4.88 13.64
CA LEU A 87 -2.93 4.18 14.84
C LEU A 87 -3.76 4.69 16.01
N VAL A 88 -4.29 3.78 16.82
CA VAL A 88 -4.90 4.12 18.10
C VAL A 88 -3.89 3.79 19.19
N ILE A 89 -3.51 4.79 19.98
CA ILE A 89 -2.59 4.59 21.10
C ILE A 89 -3.27 3.68 22.14
N GLN A 90 -2.64 2.57 22.47
CA GLN A 90 -3.07 1.64 23.52
C GLN A 90 -2.32 1.91 24.82
N ASP A 91 -1.01 2.13 24.71
CA ASP A 91 -0.12 2.37 25.84
C ASP A 91 0.94 3.40 25.42
N PRO A 92 0.80 4.68 25.82
CA PRO A 92 1.71 5.75 25.40
C PRO A 92 3.19 5.48 25.70
N ASP A 93 3.50 4.70 26.74
CA ASP A 93 4.88 4.39 27.11
C ASP A 93 5.49 3.29 26.24
N LYS A 94 4.66 2.45 25.60
CA LYS A 94 5.10 1.43 24.66
C LYS A 94 5.00 1.89 23.21
N ASP A 95 3.96 2.66 22.89
CA ASP A 95 3.60 3.03 21.53
C ASP A 95 4.39 4.25 21.02
N LEU A 96 4.86 5.12 21.93
CA LEU A 96 5.59 6.33 21.59
C LEU A 96 7.05 6.25 22.07
N GLY A 97 7.94 7.00 21.41
CA GLY A 97 9.36 7.09 21.75
C GLY A 97 10.22 5.93 21.24
N HIS A 98 9.62 4.93 20.58
CA HIS A 98 10.31 3.75 20.05
C HIS A 98 9.99 3.52 18.56
N TYR A 99 10.86 2.81 17.84
CA TYR A 99 10.63 2.40 16.45
C TYR A 99 9.79 1.12 16.42
N ASN A 100 8.47 1.28 16.47
CA ASN A 100 7.51 0.18 16.59
C ASN A 100 6.30 0.33 15.67
N ILE A 101 6.13 1.49 15.03
CA ILE A 101 5.04 1.74 14.09
C ILE A 101 5.49 1.27 12.72
N LYS A 102 4.78 0.27 12.18
CA LYS A 102 5.02 -0.23 10.83
C LYS A 102 4.20 0.55 9.82
N LEU A 103 4.87 1.21 8.89
CA LEU A 103 4.22 1.89 7.77
C LEU A 103 4.65 1.26 6.45
N PRO A 104 3.74 0.82 5.58
CA PRO A 104 4.08 0.22 4.29
C PRO A 104 4.95 1.16 3.45
N TYR A 105 5.95 0.65 2.73
CA TYR A 105 6.77 1.53 1.89
C TYR A 105 5.98 2.15 0.74
N ASP A 106 4.92 1.48 0.27
CA ASP A 106 4.17 1.81 -0.93
C ASP A 106 3.23 3.01 -0.75
N MET A 107 3.00 3.42 0.51
CA MET A 107 2.34 4.68 0.80
C MET A 107 3.12 5.88 0.23
N PHE A 108 4.45 5.78 0.13
CA PHE A 108 5.30 6.85 -0.40
C PHE A 108 5.40 6.77 -1.93
N PRO A 109 5.04 7.83 -2.67
CA PRO A 109 5.16 7.82 -4.11
C PRO A 109 6.63 7.83 -4.55
N ARG A 110 7.02 6.83 -5.33
CA ARG A 110 8.39 6.67 -5.82
C ARG A 110 8.84 7.85 -6.68
N GLY A 111 10.06 8.34 -6.42
CA GLY A 111 10.72 9.41 -7.15
C GLY A 111 10.09 10.79 -6.97
N LYS A 112 9.17 10.96 -6.03
CA LYS A 112 8.50 12.23 -5.76
C LYS A 112 8.90 12.78 -4.39
N PHE A 113 9.27 14.05 -4.38
CA PHE A 113 9.45 14.80 -3.14
C PHE A 113 8.10 14.96 -2.44
N VAL A 114 8.05 14.59 -1.17
CA VAL A 114 6.84 14.68 -0.33
C VAL A 114 7.17 15.23 1.06
N LEU A 115 6.13 15.75 1.71
CA LEU A 115 6.18 16.13 3.12
C LEU A 115 5.41 15.09 3.93
N PHE A 116 6.12 14.25 4.67
CA PHE A 116 5.53 13.24 5.54
C PHE A 116 5.23 13.84 6.91
N LYS A 117 3.99 13.72 7.39
CA LYS A 117 3.56 14.26 8.68
C LYS A 117 2.46 13.41 9.29
N TYR A 118 2.13 13.68 10.53
CA TYR A 118 0.98 13.11 11.20
C TYR A 118 0.21 14.19 11.98
N ILE A 119 -1.01 13.86 12.32
CA ILE A 119 -1.78 14.59 13.33
C ILE A 119 -2.15 13.62 14.45
N VAL A 120 -2.37 14.17 15.63
CA VAL A 120 -2.94 13.46 16.77
C VAL A 120 -4.31 14.05 17.05
N ILE A 121 -5.32 13.19 17.14
CA ILE A 121 -6.65 13.55 17.61
C ILE A 121 -6.73 13.05 19.05
N LEU A 122 -6.68 14.00 19.98
CA LEU A 122 -6.80 13.71 21.40
C LEU A 122 -8.23 13.30 21.74
N LYS A 123 -8.42 12.53 22.83
CA LYS A 123 -9.78 12.14 23.29
C LYS A 123 -10.75 13.31 23.49
N ASN A 124 -10.25 14.49 23.83
CA ASN A 124 -11.08 15.70 23.99
C ASN A 124 -11.47 16.36 22.65
N GLY A 125 -11.04 15.80 21.51
CA GLY A 125 -11.30 16.30 20.16
C GLY A 125 -10.31 17.36 19.68
N THR A 126 -9.33 17.75 20.50
CA THR A 126 -8.24 18.65 20.06
C THR A 126 -7.37 17.92 19.04
N ILE A 127 -6.95 18.67 18.02
CA ILE A 127 -6.07 18.17 16.97
C ILE A 127 -4.72 18.88 17.09
N GLU A 128 -3.66 18.09 17.22
CA GLU A 128 -2.28 18.57 17.20
C GLU A 128 -1.59 18.08 15.94
N VAL A 129 -0.72 18.93 15.36
CA VAL A 129 -0.11 18.69 14.05
C VAL A 129 1.39 18.58 14.18
N SER A 130 1.99 17.59 13.52
CA SER A 130 3.44 17.45 13.47
C SER A 130 4.12 18.41 12.50
N ILE A 131 5.36 18.77 12.82
CA ILE A 131 6.28 19.33 11.84
C ILE A 131 6.44 18.31 10.69
N PRO A 132 6.32 18.70 9.42
CA PRO A 132 6.52 17.78 8.31
C PRO A 132 8.00 17.40 8.12
N LYS A 133 8.27 16.12 7.84
CA LYS A 133 9.58 15.61 7.43
C LYS A 133 9.65 15.55 5.90
N PRO A 134 10.53 16.33 5.24
CA PRO A 134 10.73 16.24 3.80
C PRO A 134 11.50 14.97 3.42
N LEU A 135 11.02 14.25 2.41
CA LEU A 135 11.70 13.06 1.89
C LEU A 135 11.33 12.76 0.43
N THR A 136 12.18 11.98 -0.25
CA THR A 136 11.89 11.40 -1.56
C THR A 136 12.11 9.89 -1.48
N TYR A 137 11.06 9.09 -1.67
CA TYR A 137 11.22 7.63 -1.68
C TYR A 137 11.77 7.17 -3.04
N GLN A 138 12.93 6.53 -3.07
CA GLN A 138 13.58 6.11 -4.33
C GLN A 138 13.25 4.66 -4.73
N GLY A 139 12.51 3.93 -3.90
CA GLY A 139 12.41 2.49 -3.97
C GLY A 139 13.43 1.84 -3.02
N GLY A 140 13.80 0.60 -3.30
CA GLY A 140 14.71 -0.15 -2.44
C GLY A 140 15.10 -1.47 -3.07
N ALA A 141 15.76 -2.32 -2.29
CA ALA A 141 16.11 -3.66 -2.71
C ALA A 141 14.89 -4.39 -3.29
N ASN A 142 15.12 -5.31 -4.24
CA ASN A 142 14.05 -6.13 -4.79
C ASN A 142 13.29 -6.79 -3.63
N PRO A 143 11.96 -6.58 -3.51
CA PRO A 143 11.19 -7.12 -2.40
C PRO A 143 11.43 -8.62 -2.35
N LYS A 144 11.94 -9.10 -1.21
CA LYS A 144 12.09 -10.54 -1.03
C LYS A 144 10.68 -11.10 -0.88
N PRO A 145 10.32 -12.16 -1.63
CA PRO A 145 9.03 -12.79 -1.44
C PRO A 145 8.93 -13.24 0.02
N ASP A 146 7.85 -12.82 0.69
CA ASP A 146 7.52 -13.30 2.03
C ASP A 146 7.62 -14.84 2.06
N PRO A 147 8.50 -15.43 2.90
CA PRO A 147 8.71 -16.87 2.96
C PRO A 147 7.51 -17.63 3.52
N ASP A 148 6.64 -16.97 4.29
CA ASP A 148 5.47 -17.58 4.93
C ASP A 148 4.25 -17.59 3.99
N VAL A 149 4.29 -16.79 2.92
CA VAL A 149 3.27 -16.81 1.86
C VAL A 149 3.61 -17.92 0.86
N VAL A 150 2.88 -19.02 0.97
CA VAL A 150 2.87 -20.09 -0.03
C VAL A 150 2.25 -19.53 -1.32
N ARG A 151 3.07 -19.40 -2.36
CA ARG A 151 2.64 -18.96 -3.68
C ARG A 151 2.53 -20.17 -4.60
N ASP A 152 1.30 -20.61 -4.83
CA ASP A 152 1.00 -21.60 -5.86
C ASP A 152 0.99 -20.90 -7.23
N TYR A 153 2.14 -20.92 -7.90
CA TYR A 153 2.22 -20.50 -9.29
C TYR A 153 1.73 -21.64 -10.19
N TYR A 154 0.52 -21.50 -10.71
CA TYR A 154 0.08 -22.33 -11.82
C TYR A 154 0.90 -21.98 -13.05
N PRO A 155 1.52 -22.95 -13.75
CA PRO A 155 2.21 -22.68 -14.99
C PRO A 155 1.24 -22.06 -15.99
N CYS A 156 1.67 -21.02 -16.70
CA CYS A 156 0.87 -20.41 -17.76
C CYS A 156 0.52 -21.46 -18.82
N ILE A 157 -0.76 -21.51 -19.22
CA ILE A 157 -1.17 -22.31 -20.38
C ILE A 157 -0.85 -21.50 -21.63
N VAL A 158 0.10 -21.99 -22.42
CA VAL A 158 0.48 -21.35 -23.69
C VAL A 158 -0.33 -21.98 -24.81
N TYR A 159 -1.00 -21.16 -25.62
CA TYR A 159 -1.74 -21.62 -26.79
C TYR A 159 -0.99 -21.30 -28.07
N THR A 160 -1.21 -22.12 -29.08
CA THR A 160 -0.83 -21.76 -30.45
C THR A 160 -1.71 -20.62 -30.96
N SER A 161 -1.30 -20.00 -32.07
CA SER A 161 -2.09 -18.96 -32.74
C SER A 161 -3.44 -19.41 -33.30
N LEU A 162 -3.72 -20.72 -33.28
CA LEU A 162 -5.05 -21.26 -33.57
C LEU A 162 -6.04 -20.99 -32.42
N GLY A 163 -5.53 -20.54 -31.28
CA GLY A 163 -6.31 -20.15 -30.12
C GLY A 163 -6.83 -21.35 -29.31
N PRO A 164 -7.41 -21.07 -28.12
CA PRO A 164 -7.88 -22.11 -27.21
C PRO A 164 -9.02 -22.95 -27.76
N ALA A 165 -9.79 -22.43 -28.72
CA ALA A 165 -10.95 -23.10 -29.32
C ALA A 165 -10.58 -24.24 -30.27
N LEU A 166 -9.38 -24.21 -30.85
CA LEU A 166 -8.87 -25.25 -31.77
C LEU A 166 -7.88 -26.21 -31.10
N GLY A 167 -7.61 -26.03 -29.80
CA GLY A 167 -7.29 -27.14 -28.91
C GLY A 167 -5.83 -27.55 -28.75
N GLU A 168 -4.85 -26.83 -29.29
CA GLU A 168 -3.45 -27.17 -29.04
C GLU A 168 -2.78 -26.17 -28.09
N SER A 169 -2.87 -26.45 -26.79
CA SER A 169 -1.95 -25.88 -25.81
C SER A 169 -0.56 -26.46 -26.06
N VAL A 170 0.45 -25.61 -26.06
CA VAL A 170 1.84 -26.04 -26.14
C VAL A 170 2.20 -26.77 -24.83
N PRO A 171 2.64 -28.04 -24.88
CA PRO A 171 3.01 -28.78 -23.67
C PRO A 171 4.10 -28.08 -22.87
N ALA A 172 4.01 -28.12 -21.54
CA ALA A 172 5.05 -27.60 -20.67
C ALA A 172 6.40 -28.27 -20.95
N GLY A 173 7.48 -27.49 -20.98
CA GLY A 173 8.82 -27.98 -21.31
C GLY A 173 9.12 -28.12 -22.81
N THR A 174 8.18 -27.73 -23.69
CA THR A 174 8.45 -27.67 -25.14
C THR A 174 9.59 -26.68 -25.41
N TYR A 175 10.63 -27.12 -26.12
CA TYR A 175 11.74 -26.27 -26.50
C TYR A 175 11.32 -25.32 -27.63
N VAL A 176 11.34 -24.01 -27.36
CA VAL A 176 11.00 -22.98 -28.34
C VAL A 176 12.28 -22.47 -29.00
N ASN A 177 12.46 -22.80 -30.28
CA ASN A 177 13.53 -22.28 -31.12
C ASN A 177 13.02 -21.96 -32.53
N TYR A 178 13.84 -21.32 -33.35
CA TYR A 178 13.44 -20.90 -34.69
C TYR A 178 12.94 -22.06 -35.57
N ASP A 179 13.59 -23.21 -35.50
CA ASP A 179 13.22 -24.39 -36.31
C ASP A 179 11.86 -24.97 -35.86
N ASN A 180 11.64 -25.07 -34.55
CA ASN A 180 10.40 -25.56 -33.97
C ASN A 180 9.23 -24.59 -34.16
N LEU A 181 9.50 -23.27 -34.24
CA LEU A 181 8.50 -22.27 -34.58
C LEU A 181 8.13 -22.31 -36.07
N LYS A 182 9.12 -22.51 -36.95
CA LYS A 182 8.93 -22.52 -38.40
C LYS A 182 8.14 -23.73 -38.90
N TYR A 183 8.20 -24.85 -38.17
CA TYR A 183 7.64 -26.14 -38.61
C TYR A 183 6.61 -26.73 -37.62
N TYR A 184 5.79 -25.91 -36.98
CA TYR A 184 4.77 -26.36 -36.03
C TYR A 184 3.35 -26.46 -36.61
N PRO A 185 2.53 -27.45 -36.19
CA PRO A 185 2.95 -28.68 -35.53
C PRO A 185 3.80 -29.47 -36.54
N ASN A 186 4.68 -30.33 -36.04
CA ASN A 186 5.66 -31.07 -36.85
C ASN A 186 4.94 -32.03 -37.80
N SER A 187 4.36 -31.50 -38.87
CA SER A 187 3.45 -32.19 -39.76
C SER A 187 4.24 -32.67 -40.96
N SER A 188 3.98 -33.91 -41.36
CA SER A 188 4.46 -34.51 -42.61
C SER A 188 3.84 -33.86 -43.86
N GLU A 189 3.27 -32.66 -43.74
CA GLU A 189 2.61 -31.96 -44.82
C GLU A 189 3.59 -31.26 -45.78
N PRO A 190 3.17 -31.08 -47.06
CA PRO A 190 3.96 -30.41 -48.08
C PRO A 190 4.38 -29.01 -47.62
N ALA A 191 5.58 -28.58 -48.01
CA ALA A 191 6.20 -27.32 -47.56
C ALA A 191 5.35 -26.04 -47.79
N GLY A 192 4.30 -26.10 -48.61
CA GLY A 192 3.38 -25.01 -48.90
C GLY A 192 2.20 -24.83 -47.92
N SER A 193 1.93 -25.78 -47.02
CA SER A 193 0.86 -25.67 -46.00
C SER A 193 1.37 -25.45 -44.57
N ARG A 194 2.70 -25.30 -44.39
CA ARG A 194 3.32 -25.13 -43.07
C ARG A 194 3.08 -23.71 -42.54
N THR A 195 2.20 -23.57 -41.56
CA THR A 195 2.01 -22.33 -40.82
C THR A 195 2.98 -22.29 -39.64
N GLY A 196 3.79 -21.23 -39.49
CA GLY A 196 4.64 -21.08 -38.31
C GLY A 196 3.82 -20.92 -37.02
N LEU A 197 4.33 -21.42 -35.89
CA LEU A 197 3.79 -21.16 -34.56
C LEU A 197 3.94 -19.67 -34.24
N ASN A 198 2.83 -18.97 -34.06
CA ASN A 198 2.84 -17.67 -33.41
C ASN A 198 2.37 -17.86 -31.97
N ILE A 199 3.16 -17.41 -31.00
CA ILE A 199 2.87 -17.57 -29.58
C ILE A 199 2.16 -16.31 -29.09
N ALA A 200 0.99 -16.48 -28.47
CA ALA A 200 0.30 -15.42 -27.75
C ALA A 200 0.25 -15.78 -26.26
N ILE A 201 0.77 -14.89 -25.42
CA ILE A 201 0.62 -14.98 -23.96
C ILE A 201 -0.64 -14.21 -23.59
N MET A 202 -1.67 -14.90 -23.13
CA MET A 202 -2.88 -14.26 -22.61
C MET A 202 -2.76 -14.18 -21.08
N GLN A 203 -2.84 -12.96 -20.54
CA GLN A 203 -2.85 -12.66 -19.10
C GLN A 203 -4.29 -12.58 -18.59
#